data_AF-A0A938TDV7-F1
#
_entry.id   AF-A0A938TDV7-F1
#
_cell.length_a   1.000
_cell.length_b   1.000
_cell.length_c   1.000
_cell.angle_alpha   90.00
_cell.angle_beta   90.00
_cell.angle_gamma   90.00
#
_symmetry.space_group_name_H-M   'P 1'
#
loop_
_entity.id
_entity.type
_entity.pdbx_description
1 polymer ?
#
loop_
_entity_poly.entity_id
_entity_poly.type
_entity_poly.pdbx_seq_one_letter_code
_entity_poly.pdbx_strand_id
1 'polypeptide(L)'
;MSFYPQPNKYQCGPFALKHSLAMLGIFKDEDEIGIIAGSSWWAGTDEFGLARAARRFNCKMKYFQSSNPDDARRALTSELKKGHPCILSVNSWEHWTCVVSYQKGLYVVIDSELDKVVSVQNSTQLLREWKYVDRRTGVRSFDGYALIPKFKVTTRAKFTPQKAKYLMYDKNEDLAKKFDQYTNDLINICNPRTKLSENFITFSEFLRRNENNLVKRVAHWHGEPTYSELKKILSNMKFIADVYDLIVPEDEEKRTAIDVASLLMMYSCGKYGMEPIY
;
A
#
# COMPACT_ATOMS: atom_id res chain seq x y z
N MET A 1 4.83 -1.31 -6.29
CA MET A 1 4.09 -1.41 -5.00
C MET A 1 2.90 -2.36 -5.00
N SER A 2 3.23 -3.63 -5.04
CA SER A 2 2.29 -4.70 -4.81
C SER A 2 2.61 -5.40 -3.50
N PHE A 3 1.59 -5.99 -2.89
CA PHE A 3 1.73 -6.78 -1.67
C PHE A 3 2.05 -8.22 -2.09
N TYR A 4 3.34 -8.50 -2.27
CA TYR A 4 3.87 -9.83 -2.55
C TYR A 4 5.06 -10.12 -1.63
N PRO A 5 5.32 -11.41 -1.33
CA PRO A 5 6.40 -11.79 -0.43
C PRO A 5 7.76 -11.33 -0.96
N GLN A 6 8.68 -11.01 -0.06
CA GLN A 6 10.05 -10.69 -0.43
C GLN A 6 10.69 -11.90 -1.12
N PRO A 7 11.38 -11.71 -2.26
CA PRO A 7 12.04 -12.82 -2.93
C PRO A 7 13.27 -13.29 -2.14
N ASN A 8 13.89 -12.39 -1.36
CA ASN A 8 15.07 -12.71 -0.55
C ASN A 8 14.91 -12.28 0.91
N LYS A 9 15.45 -13.08 1.84
CA LYS A 9 15.38 -12.84 3.29
C LYS A 9 15.96 -11.49 3.75
N TYR A 10 16.96 -10.96 3.04
CA TYR A 10 17.65 -9.72 3.39
C TYR A 10 16.91 -8.43 2.96
N GLN A 11 15.79 -8.55 2.25
CA GLN A 11 15.04 -7.40 1.71
C GLN A 11 13.87 -6.94 2.59
N CYS A 12 13.68 -7.52 3.78
CA CYS A 12 12.59 -7.13 4.69
C CYS A 12 12.58 -5.64 5.04
N GLY A 13 13.75 -5.04 5.26
CA GLY A 13 13.89 -3.60 5.50
C GLY A 13 13.39 -2.75 4.32
N PRO A 14 13.96 -2.92 3.11
CA PRO A 14 13.49 -2.24 1.90
C PRO A 14 12.00 -2.41 1.63
N PHE A 15 11.44 -3.61 1.82
CA PHE A 15 10.00 -3.85 1.70
C PHE A 15 9.19 -3.11 2.76
N ALA A 16 9.61 -3.13 4.03
CA ALA A 16 8.94 -2.39 5.09
C ALA A 16 8.92 -0.87 4.82
N LEU A 17 10.02 -0.33 4.29
CA LEU A 17 10.09 1.07 3.88
C LEU A 17 9.24 1.36 2.62
N LYS A 18 9.26 0.47 1.62
CA LYS A 18 8.38 0.54 0.44
C LYS A 18 6.91 0.63 0.86
N HIS A 19 6.45 -0.29 1.71
CA HIS A 19 5.08 -0.30 2.22
C HIS A 19 4.76 0.93 3.09
N SER A 20 5.74 1.49 3.79
CA SER A 20 5.54 2.73 4.55
C SER A 20 5.40 3.94 3.62
N LEU A 21 6.24 4.05 2.59
CA LEU A 21 6.19 5.11 1.58
C LEU A 21 4.86 5.09 0.81
N ALA A 22 4.34 3.89 0.54
CA ALA A 22 3.00 3.65 -0.02
C ALA A 22 1.91 4.48 0.64
N MET A 23 1.87 4.40 1.97
CA MET A 23 0.81 4.99 2.76
C MET A 23 0.88 6.52 2.74
N LEU A 24 2.04 7.07 2.36
CA LEU A 24 2.30 8.48 2.17
C LEU A 24 2.20 8.92 0.69
N GLY A 25 1.75 8.02 -0.20
CA GLY A 25 1.60 8.31 -1.63
C GLY A 25 2.91 8.35 -2.41
N ILE A 26 4.00 7.79 -1.86
CA ILE A 26 5.29 7.67 -2.55
C ILE A 26 5.45 6.25 -3.05
N PHE A 27 5.47 6.08 -4.38
CA PHE A 27 5.60 4.77 -5.02
C PHE A 27 7.03 4.55 -5.48
N LYS A 28 7.76 3.69 -4.77
CA LYS A 28 9.16 3.37 -5.02
C LYS A 28 9.40 1.87 -5.05
N ASP A 29 10.35 1.47 -5.87
CA ASP A 29 10.77 0.09 -6.02
C ASP A 29 11.69 -0.32 -4.86
N GLU A 30 11.56 -1.57 -4.39
CA GLU A 30 12.38 -2.11 -3.32
C GLU A 30 13.87 -2.16 -3.69
N ASP A 31 14.20 -2.34 -4.97
CA ASP A 31 15.58 -2.43 -5.42
C ASP A 31 16.25 -1.05 -5.34
N GLU A 32 15.54 0.01 -5.75
CA GLU A 32 15.98 1.39 -5.57
C GLU A 32 16.21 1.69 -4.07
N ILE A 33 15.25 1.28 -3.23
CA ILE A 33 15.35 1.47 -1.78
C ILE A 33 16.54 0.69 -1.19
N GLY A 34 16.72 -0.57 -1.59
CA GLY A 34 17.78 -1.46 -1.12
C GLY A 34 19.17 -0.95 -1.48
N ILE A 35 19.35 -0.45 -2.71
CA ILE A 35 20.61 0.18 -3.16
C ILE A 35 20.94 1.40 -2.30
N ILE A 36 19.96 2.27 -2.04
CA ILE A 36 20.18 3.47 -1.21
C ILE A 36 20.44 3.11 0.26
N ALA A 37 19.76 2.09 0.76
CA ALA A 37 19.91 1.61 2.13
C ALA A 37 21.23 0.86 2.35
N GLY A 38 21.87 0.37 1.29
CA GLY A 38 23.06 -0.47 1.37
C GLY A 38 22.76 -1.91 1.79
N SER A 39 21.58 -2.40 1.45
CA SER A 39 21.13 -3.75 1.78
C SER A 39 22.02 -4.80 1.11
N SER A 40 22.49 -5.78 1.88
CA SER A 40 23.34 -6.87 1.36
C SER A 40 22.84 -8.24 1.82
N TRP A 41 23.21 -9.29 1.07
CA TRP A 41 22.76 -10.65 1.37
C TRP A 41 23.29 -11.20 2.70
N TRP A 42 24.43 -10.69 3.19
CA TRP A 42 25.06 -11.15 4.43
C TRP A 42 24.69 -10.33 5.67
N ALA A 43 24.38 -9.04 5.51
CA ALA A 43 24.11 -8.13 6.63
C ALA A 43 22.65 -7.69 6.74
N GLY A 44 21.83 -7.96 5.73
CA GLY A 44 20.47 -7.43 5.68
C GLY A 44 20.48 -5.92 5.51
N THR A 45 19.58 -5.23 6.23
CA THR A 45 19.50 -3.77 6.25
C THR A 45 19.38 -3.29 7.69
N ASP A 46 20.30 -2.42 8.10
CA ASP A 46 20.25 -1.78 9.41
C ASP A 46 19.35 -0.53 9.41
N GLU A 47 19.07 -0.01 10.61
CA GLU A 47 18.25 1.18 10.81
C GLU A 47 18.87 2.44 10.20
N PHE A 48 20.21 2.52 10.10
CA PHE A 48 20.91 3.67 9.54
C PHE A 48 20.77 3.72 8.02
N GLY A 49 20.82 2.57 7.35
CA GLY A 49 20.55 2.36 5.95
C GLY A 49 19.11 2.71 5.61
N LEU A 50 18.14 2.19 6.37
CA LEU A 50 16.73 2.56 6.20
C LEU A 50 16.50 4.05 6.41
N ALA A 51 17.09 4.66 7.44
CA ALA A 51 16.99 6.09 7.67
C ALA A 51 17.61 6.92 6.54
N ARG A 52 18.70 6.44 5.92
CA ARG A 52 19.32 7.05 4.75
C ARG A 52 18.39 7.00 3.54
N ALA A 53 17.80 5.84 3.26
CA ALA A 53 16.81 5.69 2.20
C ALA A 53 15.58 6.56 2.43
N ALA A 54 15.01 6.57 3.63
CA ALA A 54 13.89 7.43 3.98
C ALA A 54 14.19 8.92 3.74
N ARG A 55 15.40 9.39 4.10
CA ARG A 55 15.83 10.78 3.84
C ARG A 55 15.87 11.10 2.35
N ARG A 56 16.27 10.15 1.49
CA ARG A 56 16.31 10.35 0.02
C ARG A 56 14.92 10.63 -0.56
N PHE A 57 13.88 10.08 0.06
CA PHE A 57 12.48 10.30 -0.29
C PHE A 57 11.80 11.41 0.54
N ASN A 58 12.60 12.31 1.12
CA ASN A 58 12.15 13.43 1.94
C ASN A 58 11.30 13.03 3.16
N CYS A 59 11.60 11.89 3.75
CA CYS A 59 11.02 11.40 5.00
C CYS A 59 12.07 11.36 6.12
N LYS A 60 11.62 11.39 7.37
CA LYS A 60 12.42 11.17 8.58
C LYS A 60 11.93 9.92 9.27
N MET A 61 12.84 9.03 9.65
CA MET A 61 12.54 7.96 10.61
C MET A 61 12.72 8.50 12.03
N LYS A 62 11.63 8.58 12.78
CA LYS A 62 11.63 8.93 14.20
C LYS A 62 11.61 7.65 15.01
N TYR A 63 12.73 7.34 15.65
CA TYR A 63 12.83 6.22 16.58
C TYR A 63 11.95 6.45 17.82
N PHE A 64 11.32 5.37 18.29
CA PHE A 64 10.66 5.28 19.58
C PHE A 64 10.89 3.89 20.15
N GLN A 65 11.03 3.83 21.46
CA GLN A 65 11.27 2.59 22.19
C GLN A 65 10.60 2.64 23.55
N SER A 66 10.26 1.45 24.05
CA SER A 66 9.86 1.25 25.43
C SER A 66 10.22 -0.17 25.88
N SER A 67 10.50 -0.35 27.17
CA SER A 67 10.59 -1.67 27.82
C SER A 67 9.24 -2.17 28.34
N ASN A 68 8.27 -1.27 28.53
CA ASN A 68 6.91 -1.56 28.92
C ASN A 68 6.02 -1.75 27.67
N PRO A 69 5.27 -2.87 27.55
CA PRO A 69 4.43 -3.16 26.39
C PRO A 69 3.26 -2.18 26.20
N ASP A 70 2.65 -1.69 27.28
CA ASP A 70 1.55 -0.74 27.20
C ASP A 70 2.04 0.63 26.72
N ASP A 71 3.21 1.07 27.15
CA ASP A 71 3.86 2.30 26.69
C ASP A 71 4.27 2.21 25.22
N ALA A 72 4.85 1.07 24.81
CA ALA A 72 5.19 0.79 23.42
C ALA A 72 3.95 0.88 22.53
N ARG A 73 2.86 0.22 22.94
CA ARG A 73 1.56 0.25 22.24
C ARG A 73 1.00 1.66 22.15
N ARG A 74 1.07 2.45 23.23
CA ARG A 74 0.60 3.85 23.25
C ARG A 74 1.42 4.73 22.30
N ALA A 75 2.74 4.57 22.28
CA ALA A 75 3.63 5.30 21.37
C ALA A 75 3.31 4.97 19.89
N LEU A 76 3.24 3.69 19.55
CA LEU A 76 2.88 3.23 18.20
C LEU A 76 1.50 3.77 17.77
N THR A 77 0.49 3.59 18.63
CA THR A 77 -0.88 4.06 18.34
C THR A 77 -0.93 5.58 18.13
N SER A 78 -0.15 6.34 18.91
CA SER A 78 -0.07 7.79 18.79
C SER A 78 0.48 8.21 17.43
N GLU A 79 1.53 7.55 16.93
CA GLU A 79 2.10 7.86 15.61
C GLU A 79 1.17 7.41 14.47
N LEU A 80 0.55 6.23 14.55
CA LEU A 80 -0.44 5.77 13.57
C LEU A 80 -1.65 6.70 13.47
N LYS A 81 -2.14 7.24 14.59
CA LYS A 81 -3.25 8.22 14.62
C LYS A 81 -2.88 9.54 13.95
N LYS A 82 -1.60 9.92 13.91
CA LYS A 82 -1.11 11.07 13.13
C LYS A 82 -0.98 10.76 11.64
N GLY A 83 -1.23 9.51 11.24
CA GLY A 83 -1.08 9.03 9.87
C GLY A 83 0.36 8.69 9.51
N HIS A 84 1.24 8.47 10.49
CA HIS A 84 2.62 8.04 10.24
C HIS A 84 2.68 6.51 10.22
N PRO A 85 2.97 5.87 9.07
CA PRO A 85 3.26 4.45 9.06
C PRO A 85 4.53 4.19 9.87
N CYS A 86 4.56 3.06 10.56
CA CYS A 86 5.64 2.70 11.47
C CYS A 86 6.31 1.42 11.01
N ILE A 87 7.64 1.38 11.04
CA ILE A 87 8.43 0.18 10.81
C ILE A 87 8.84 -0.37 12.17
N LEU A 88 8.58 -1.65 12.41
CA LEU A 88 8.89 -2.31 13.68
C LEU A 88 10.00 -3.33 13.46
N SER A 89 10.90 -3.39 14.44
CA SER A 89 11.90 -4.45 14.55
C SER A 89 11.26 -5.63 15.30
N VAL A 90 11.03 -6.74 14.62
CA VAL A 90 10.34 -7.92 15.16
C VAL A 90 11.27 -9.13 15.18
N ASN A 91 10.81 -10.24 15.77
CA ASN A 91 11.57 -11.50 15.84
C ASN A 91 12.98 -11.31 16.43
N SER A 92 13.06 -10.56 17.54
CA SER A 92 14.33 -10.25 18.21
C SER A 92 15.37 -9.51 17.35
N TRP A 93 14.93 -8.49 16.60
CA TRP A 93 15.78 -7.69 15.70
C TRP A 93 16.28 -8.40 14.44
N GLU A 94 15.69 -9.55 14.10
CA GLU A 94 16.06 -10.30 12.89
C GLU A 94 15.18 -9.95 11.68
N HIS A 95 14.07 -9.22 11.89
CA HIS A 95 13.10 -8.93 10.83
C HIS A 95 12.45 -7.56 10.95
N TRP A 96 12.07 -6.99 9.81
CA TRP A 96 11.39 -5.70 9.71
C TRP A 96 9.96 -5.89 9.19
N THR A 97 8.99 -5.33 9.89
CA THR A 97 7.59 -5.30 9.44
C THR A 97 7.03 -3.88 9.43
N CYS A 98 6.02 -3.62 8.61
CA CYS A 98 5.37 -2.31 8.50
C CYS A 98 3.98 -2.34 9.15
N VAL A 99 3.69 -1.38 10.01
CA VAL A 99 2.36 -1.16 10.59
C VAL A 99 1.82 0.15 10.07
N VAL A 100 0.65 0.10 9.42
CA VAL A 100 0.15 1.23 8.62
C VAL A 100 -1.10 1.89 9.20
N SER A 101 -1.88 1.17 10.00
CA SER A 101 -3.07 1.73 10.63
C SER A 101 -3.45 1.02 11.92
N TYR A 102 -4.22 1.73 12.74
CA TYR A 102 -4.84 1.20 13.95
C TYR A 102 -6.28 1.68 14.04
N GLN A 103 -7.23 0.75 14.17
CA GLN A 103 -8.65 1.06 14.31
C GLN A 103 -9.36 -0.02 15.13
N LYS A 104 -10.19 0.39 16.10
CA LYS A 104 -11.01 -0.51 16.94
C LYS A 104 -10.21 -1.67 17.57
N GLY A 105 -9.00 -1.39 18.07
CA GLY A 105 -8.16 -2.39 18.74
C GLY A 105 -7.34 -3.30 17.82
N LEU A 106 -7.45 -3.11 16.49
CA LEU A 106 -6.75 -3.90 15.48
C LEU A 106 -5.72 -3.05 14.74
N TYR A 107 -4.58 -3.67 14.45
CA TYR A 107 -3.51 -3.14 13.63
C TYR A 107 -3.56 -3.77 12.25
N VAL A 108 -3.24 -2.99 11.22
CA VAL A 108 -2.91 -3.51 9.90
C VAL A 108 -1.40 -3.60 9.79
N VAL A 109 -0.91 -4.83 9.63
CA VAL A 109 0.51 -5.16 9.52
C VAL A 109 0.77 -5.66 8.11
N ILE A 110 1.88 -5.21 7.53
CA ILE A 110 2.34 -5.56 6.20
C ILE A 110 3.73 -6.16 6.36
N ASP A 111 3.78 -7.47 6.26
CA ASP A 111 4.95 -8.30 6.51
C ASP A 111 5.34 -9.05 5.23
N SER A 112 6.47 -8.66 4.64
CA SER A 112 6.94 -9.26 3.40
C SER A 112 7.50 -10.67 3.55
N GLU A 113 7.72 -11.19 4.77
CA GLU A 113 8.15 -12.58 4.97
C GLU A 113 7.01 -13.58 4.79
N LEU A 114 5.76 -13.14 4.91
CA LEU A 114 4.58 -14.00 4.83
C LEU A 114 4.06 -14.12 3.40
N ASP A 115 3.56 -15.32 3.04
CA ASP A 115 2.84 -15.56 1.78
C ASP A 115 1.68 -14.57 1.60
N LYS A 116 0.92 -14.38 2.69
CA LYS A 116 -0.09 -13.32 2.81
C LYS A 116 0.52 -12.10 3.49
N VAL A 117 1.05 -11.21 2.68
CA VAL A 117 1.82 -10.03 3.12
C VAL A 117 1.02 -9.10 4.02
N VAL A 118 -0.30 -8.97 3.81
CA VAL A 118 -1.16 -8.13 4.64
C VAL A 118 -1.83 -8.99 5.71
N SER A 119 -1.76 -8.55 6.97
CA SER A 119 -2.44 -9.18 8.08
C SER A 119 -3.13 -8.16 8.99
N VAL A 120 -4.13 -8.64 9.73
CA VAL A 120 -4.84 -7.84 10.74
C VAL A 120 -4.62 -8.48 12.10
N GLN A 121 -3.91 -7.77 12.96
CA GLN A 121 -3.47 -8.29 14.25
C GLN A 121 -4.10 -7.51 15.41
N ASN A 122 -4.35 -8.20 16.52
CA ASN A 122 -4.66 -7.53 17.79
C ASN A 122 -3.37 -7.15 18.55
N SER A 123 -3.52 -6.42 19.65
CA SER A 123 -2.36 -5.96 20.44
C SER A 123 -1.50 -7.10 20.99
N THR A 124 -2.12 -8.21 21.41
CA THR A 124 -1.41 -9.36 21.99
C THR A 124 -0.56 -10.07 20.94
N GLN A 125 -1.09 -10.25 19.74
CA GLN A 125 -0.36 -10.83 18.61
C GLN A 125 0.85 -9.97 18.24
N LEU A 126 0.63 -8.67 18.04
CA LEU A 126 1.68 -7.73 17.66
C LEU A 126 2.79 -7.64 18.71
N LEU A 127 2.43 -7.50 19.99
CA LEU A 127 3.41 -7.40 21.08
C LEU A 127 4.23 -8.68 21.26
N ARG A 128 3.68 -9.84 20.91
CA ARG A 128 4.43 -11.11 20.97
C ARG A 128 5.55 -11.13 19.93
N GLU A 129 5.28 -10.64 18.73
CA GLU A 129 6.22 -10.60 17.60
C GLU A 129 7.22 -9.44 17.74
N TRP A 130 6.77 -8.30 18.26
CA TRP A 130 7.56 -7.07 18.42
C TRP A 130 8.53 -7.08 19.61
N LYS A 131 8.34 -7.98 20.57
CA LYS A 131 9.18 -8.05 21.76
C LYS A 131 10.58 -8.55 21.42
N TYR A 132 11.58 -7.73 21.73
CA TYR A 132 12.97 -8.17 21.87
C TYR A 132 13.25 -8.59 23.32
N VAL A 133 14.06 -9.63 23.49
CA VAL A 133 14.57 -10.06 24.81
C VAL A 133 16.05 -10.36 24.67
N ASP A 134 16.89 -9.58 25.35
CA ASP A 134 18.31 -9.87 25.47
C ASP A 134 18.50 -11.14 26.32
N ARG A 135 19.13 -12.17 25.74
CA ARG A 135 19.35 -13.46 26.40
C ARG A 135 20.33 -13.38 27.58
N ARG A 136 21.21 -12.39 27.63
CA ARG A 136 22.23 -12.21 28.67
C ARG A 136 21.72 -11.34 29.81
N THR A 137 21.06 -10.24 29.49
CA THR A 137 20.63 -9.24 30.49
C THR A 137 19.17 -9.40 30.89
N GLY A 138 18.36 -10.15 30.14
CA GLY A 138 16.92 -10.27 30.33
C GLY A 138 16.12 -9.01 29.98
N VAL A 139 16.81 -7.97 29.49
CA VAL A 139 16.20 -6.69 29.12
C VAL A 139 15.21 -6.90 27.97
N ARG A 140 14.05 -6.27 28.09
CA ARG A 140 13.01 -6.28 27.07
C ARG A 140 12.92 -4.92 26.41
N SER A 141 12.76 -4.92 25.09
CA SER A 141 12.50 -3.69 24.33
C SER A 141 11.49 -3.93 23.22
N PHE A 142 10.82 -2.84 22.85
CA PHE A 142 9.90 -2.75 21.73
C PHE A 142 10.36 -1.57 20.88
N ASP A 143 11.06 -1.87 19.80
CA ASP A 143 11.75 -0.87 18.98
C ASP A 143 10.98 -0.57 17.69
N GLY A 144 10.71 0.70 17.43
CA GLY A 144 9.97 1.12 16.25
C GLY A 144 10.40 2.46 15.69
N TYR A 145 10.06 2.69 14.43
CA TYR A 145 10.42 3.87 13.67
C TYR A 145 9.20 4.42 12.96
N ALA A 146 8.74 5.60 13.36
CA ALA A 146 7.67 6.30 12.66
C ALA A 146 8.25 7.02 11.44
N LEU A 147 7.66 6.79 10.27
CA LEU A 147 8.04 7.46 9.03
C LEU A 147 7.27 8.78 8.89
N ILE A 148 7.98 9.90 9.06
CA ILE A 148 7.43 11.25 9.07
C ILE A 148 7.81 11.97 7.76
N PRO A 149 6.84 12.31 6.90
CA PRO A 149 7.11 13.08 5.68
C PRO A 149 7.53 14.52 6.04
N LYS A 150 8.51 15.06 5.34
CA LYS A 150 8.93 16.48 5.44
C LYS A 150 8.30 17.35 4.35
N PHE A 151 7.26 16.84 3.70
CA PHE A 151 6.50 17.52 2.65
C PHE A 151 5.01 17.44 2.98
N LYS A 152 4.21 18.28 2.30
CA LYS A 152 2.76 18.22 2.40
C LYS A 152 2.26 16.99 1.63
N VAL A 153 1.84 15.96 2.37
CA VAL A 153 1.25 14.76 1.77
C VAL A 153 -0.09 15.12 1.13
N THR A 154 -0.18 14.93 -0.20
CA THR A 154 -1.40 15.14 -0.98
C THR A 154 -2.38 13.97 -0.82
N THR A 155 -1.86 12.75 -0.76
CA THR A 155 -2.63 11.52 -0.73
C THR A 155 -2.14 10.61 0.40
N ARG A 156 -3.00 10.32 1.38
CA ARG A 156 -2.71 9.31 2.41
C ARG A 156 -3.61 8.11 2.21
N ALA A 157 -3.00 6.92 2.18
CA ALA A 157 -3.77 5.69 2.09
C ALA A 157 -4.60 5.50 3.36
N LYS A 158 -5.93 5.48 3.22
CA LYS A 158 -6.88 5.12 4.26
C LYS A 158 -7.02 3.61 4.31
N PHE A 159 -5.96 2.92 4.72
CA PHE A 159 -5.89 1.46 4.72
C PHE A 159 -6.40 0.87 6.05
N THR A 160 -7.71 0.74 6.17
CA THR A 160 -8.39 0.26 7.39
C THR A 160 -8.31 -1.27 7.54
N PRO A 161 -8.53 -1.83 8.76
CA PRO A 161 -8.61 -3.28 8.94
C PRO A 161 -9.61 -3.97 8.03
N GLN A 162 -10.73 -3.32 7.68
CA GLN A 162 -11.71 -3.85 6.74
C GLN A 162 -11.15 -3.95 5.31
N LYS A 163 -10.43 -2.91 4.85
CA LYS A 163 -9.77 -2.92 3.54
C LYS A 163 -8.62 -3.91 3.49
N ALA A 164 -7.87 -4.04 4.59
CA ALA A 164 -6.85 -5.07 4.74
C ALA A 164 -7.44 -6.48 4.62
N LYS A 165 -8.51 -6.79 5.37
CA LYS A 165 -9.23 -8.07 5.25
C LYS A 165 -9.75 -8.33 3.84
N TYR A 166 -10.20 -7.30 3.13
CA TYR A 166 -10.61 -7.44 1.74
C TYR A 166 -9.45 -7.90 0.86
N LEU A 167 -8.25 -7.32 0.99
CA LEU A 167 -7.07 -7.78 0.23
C LEU A 167 -6.58 -9.18 0.62
N MET A 168 -6.85 -9.64 1.84
CA MET A 168 -6.42 -10.96 2.33
C MET A 168 -7.17 -12.15 1.72
N TYR A 169 -8.32 -11.92 1.06
CA TYR A 169 -9.09 -12.98 0.43
C TYR A 169 -8.42 -13.47 -0.86
N ASP A 170 -8.37 -14.78 -1.07
CA ASP A 170 -7.69 -15.40 -2.22
C ASP A 170 -8.23 -14.89 -3.56
N LYS A 171 -9.55 -14.65 -3.66
CA LYS A 171 -10.20 -14.02 -4.82
C LYS A 171 -9.71 -12.59 -5.16
N ASN A 172 -8.90 -11.99 -4.30
CA ASN A 172 -8.33 -10.65 -4.43
C ASN A 172 -6.80 -10.67 -4.44
N GLU A 173 -6.17 -11.86 -4.54
CA GLU A 173 -4.71 -12.00 -4.60
C GLU A 173 -4.13 -11.22 -5.78
N ASP A 174 -4.76 -11.26 -6.96
CA ASP A 174 -4.32 -10.49 -8.13
C ASP A 174 -4.35 -8.98 -7.88
N LEU A 175 -5.34 -8.47 -7.13
CA LEU A 175 -5.40 -7.07 -6.75
C LEU A 175 -4.26 -6.71 -5.80
N ALA A 176 -3.93 -7.58 -4.84
CA ALA A 176 -2.79 -7.38 -3.96
C ALA A 176 -1.46 -7.36 -4.74
N LYS A 177 -1.28 -8.29 -5.70
CA LYS A 177 -0.10 -8.41 -6.57
C LYS A 177 0.04 -7.34 -7.65
N LYS A 178 -1.03 -6.61 -7.97
CA LYS A 178 -1.03 -5.52 -8.97
C LYS A 178 -1.42 -4.17 -8.36
N PHE A 179 -1.35 -4.07 -7.03
CA PHE A 179 -1.84 -2.91 -6.29
C PHE A 179 -1.18 -1.62 -6.78
N ASP A 180 0.08 -1.67 -7.19
CA ASP A 180 0.79 -0.54 -7.79
C ASP A 180 0.36 -0.18 -9.17
N GLN A 181 0.17 -1.16 -10.05
CA GLN A 181 -0.24 -0.95 -11.43
C GLN A 181 -1.56 -0.19 -11.41
N TYR A 182 -2.54 -0.69 -10.65
CA TYR A 182 -3.82 0.01 -10.47
C TYR A 182 -3.64 1.41 -9.85
N THR A 183 -2.74 1.57 -8.88
CA THR A 183 -2.54 2.88 -8.25
C THR A 183 -1.89 3.87 -9.21
N ASN A 184 -0.85 3.47 -9.94
CA ASN A 184 -0.15 4.27 -10.93
C ASN A 184 -1.08 4.67 -12.08
N ASP A 185 -1.92 3.75 -12.55
CA ASP A 185 -2.93 4.05 -13.56
C ASP A 185 -3.90 5.13 -13.03
N LEU A 186 -4.43 4.94 -11.82
CA LEU A 186 -5.43 5.85 -11.28
C LEU A 186 -4.91 7.21 -10.86
N ILE A 187 -3.68 7.34 -10.36
CA ILE A 187 -3.12 8.67 -10.02
C ILE A 187 -2.81 9.50 -11.28
N ASN A 188 -2.73 8.88 -12.46
CA ASN A 188 -2.60 9.58 -13.74
C ASN A 188 -3.96 10.00 -14.33
N ILE A 189 -5.06 9.42 -13.85
CA ILE A 189 -6.42 9.64 -14.34
C ILE A 189 -7.26 10.48 -13.37
N CYS A 190 -7.02 10.32 -12.07
CA CYS A 190 -7.79 10.89 -10.98
C CYS A 190 -6.91 11.81 -10.14
N ASN A 191 -7.56 12.69 -9.39
CA ASN A 191 -6.89 13.62 -8.49
C ASN A 191 -7.05 13.19 -7.03
N PRO A 192 -6.03 13.36 -6.18
CA PRO A 192 -6.20 13.22 -4.74
C PRO A 192 -7.16 14.27 -4.19
N ARG A 193 -8.08 13.88 -3.32
CA ARG A 193 -8.95 14.84 -2.65
C ARG A 193 -8.16 15.75 -1.71
N THR A 194 -8.32 17.06 -1.88
CA THR A 194 -7.77 18.07 -0.98
C THR A 194 -8.87 18.90 -0.32
N LYS A 195 -8.51 19.75 0.65
CA LYS A 195 -9.46 20.70 1.25
C LYS A 195 -9.97 21.76 0.25
N LEU A 196 -9.26 21.97 -0.85
CA LEU A 196 -9.60 22.93 -1.90
C LEU A 196 -10.33 22.28 -3.07
N SER A 197 -10.52 20.96 -3.02
CA SER A 197 -11.24 20.26 -4.09
C SER A 197 -12.72 20.64 -4.03
N GLU A 198 -13.20 21.25 -5.11
CA GLU A 198 -14.59 21.62 -5.34
C GLU A 198 -15.07 20.95 -6.64
N ASN A 199 -16.39 20.88 -6.85
CA ASN A 199 -17.02 20.35 -8.08
C ASN A 199 -16.41 19.02 -8.57
N PHE A 200 -16.44 18.01 -7.71
CA PHE A 200 -15.88 16.69 -7.99
C PHE A 200 -16.87 15.57 -7.65
N ILE A 201 -16.68 14.44 -8.31
CA ILE A 201 -17.31 13.18 -7.95
C ILE A 201 -16.28 12.19 -7.42
N THR A 202 -16.71 11.27 -6.57
CA THR A 202 -15.86 10.14 -6.19
C THR A 202 -15.71 9.18 -7.37
N PHE A 203 -14.63 8.42 -7.44
CA PHE A 203 -14.49 7.38 -8.46
C PHE A 203 -15.63 6.34 -8.39
N SER A 204 -16.13 6.07 -7.19
CA SER A 204 -17.33 5.25 -6.97
C SER A 204 -18.57 5.79 -7.67
N GLU A 205 -18.81 7.10 -7.61
CA GLU A 205 -19.93 7.77 -8.28
C GLU A 205 -19.71 7.84 -9.80
N PHE A 206 -18.47 8.08 -10.24
CA PHE A 206 -18.09 7.99 -11.65
C PHE A 206 -18.44 6.61 -12.24
N LEU A 207 -18.08 5.52 -11.56
CA LEU A 207 -18.42 4.17 -12.02
C LEU A 207 -19.93 3.92 -11.98
N ARG A 208 -20.65 4.42 -10.97
CA ARG A 208 -22.12 4.30 -10.92
C ARG A 208 -22.78 4.84 -12.20
N ARG A 209 -22.22 5.93 -12.77
CA ARG A 209 -22.71 6.56 -14.00
C ARG A 209 -22.24 5.85 -15.27
N ASN A 210 -20.98 5.37 -15.29
CA ASN A 210 -20.30 4.99 -16.54
C ASN A 210 -19.99 3.49 -16.69
N GLU A 211 -19.99 2.68 -15.62
CA GLU A 211 -19.53 1.27 -15.63
C GLU A 211 -20.22 0.44 -16.72
N ASN A 212 -21.55 0.50 -16.79
CA ASN A 212 -22.31 -0.29 -17.76
C ASN A 212 -21.93 0.04 -19.21
N ASN A 213 -21.66 1.31 -19.51
CA ASN A 213 -21.29 1.74 -20.85
C ASN A 213 -19.84 1.32 -21.17
N LEU A 214 -18.92 1.52 -20.23
CA LEU A 214 -17.51 1.12 -20.35
C LEU A 214 -17.38 -0.38 -20.64
N VAL A 215 -18.00 -1.21 -19.78
CA VAL A 215 -17.95 -2.66 -19.89
C VAL A 215 -18.59 -3.13 -21.20
N LYS A 216 -19.78 -2.63 -21.54
CA LYS A 216 -20.44 -3.01 -22.79
C LYS A 216 -19.57 -2.66 -23.99
N ARG A 217 -19.06 -1.44 -24.09
CA ARG A 217 -18.27 -1.04 -25.26
C ARG A 217 -17.02 -1.91 -25.42
N VAL A 218 -16.22 -2.08 -24.37
CA VAL A 218 -14.99 -2.88 -24.49
C VAL A 218 -15.31 -4.34 -24.83
N ALA A 219 -16.29 -4.96 -24.16
CA ALA A 219 -16.69 -6.33 -24.44
C ALA A 219 -17.18 -6.53 -25.88
N HIS A 220 -17.99 -5.61 -26.42
CA HIS A 220 -18.52 -5.75 -27.79
C HIS A 220 -17.49 -5.44 -28.87
N TRP A 221 -16.61 -4.46 -28.64
CA TRP A 221 -15.61 -4.06 -29.63
C TRP A 221 -14.47 -5.06 -29.73
N HIS A 222 -14.05 -5.64 -28.60
CA HIS A 222 -13.00 -6.67 -28.61
C HIS A 222 -13.57 -8.08 -28.84
N GLY A 223 -14.76 -8.40 -28.34
CA GLY A 223 -15.45 -9.68 -28.54
C GLY A 223 -15.09 -10.81 -27.56
N GLU A 224 -13.86 -10.82 -27.03
CA GLU A 224 -13.35 -11.87 -26.13
C GLU A 224 -13.60 -11.64 -24.62
N PRO A 225 -13.31 -10.45 -24.04
CA PRO A 225 -13.37 -10.28 -22.59
C PRO A 225 -14.81 -10.36 -22.07
N THR A 226 -15.00 -11.05 -20.95
CA THR A 226 -16.33 -11.20 -20.36
C THR A 226 -16.77 -9.96 -19.59
N TYR A 227 -18.08 -9.73 -19.49
CA TYR A 227 -18.64 -8.63 -18.68
C TYR A 227 -18.21 -8.67 -17.21
N SER A 228 -18.18 -9.87 -16.61
CA SER A 228 -17.81 -10.07 -15.21
C SER A 228 -16.34 -9.76 -14.94
N GLU A 229 -15.47 -10.11 -15.88
CA GLU A 229 -14.04 -9.82 -15.83
C GLU A 229 -13.74 -8.33 -15.89
N LEU A 230 -14.32 -7.60 -16.86
CA LEU A 230 -14.14 -6.14 -16.94
C LEU A 230 -14.71 -5.44 -15.70
N LYS A 231 -15.86 -5.89 -15.19
CA LYS A 231 -16.41 -5.41 -13.91
C LYS A 231 -15.48 -5.68 -12.73
N LYS A 232 -14.77 -6.81 -12.71
CA LYS A 232 -13.79 -7.12 -11.67
C LYS A 232 -12.62 -6.12 -11.70
N ILE A 233 -12.14 -5.74 -12.88
CA ILE A 233 -11.08 -4.72 -13.04
C ILE A 233 -11.55 -3.36 -12.54
N LEU A 234 -12.76 -2.93 -12.93
CA LEU A 234 -13.33 -1.67 -12.45
C LEU A 234 -13.56 -1.68 -10.92
N SER A 235 -14.00 -2.81 -10.37
CA SER A 235 -14.13 -2.98 -8.91
C SER A 235 -12.78 -2.90 -8.19
N ASN A 236 -11.71 -3.41 -8.82
CA ASN A 236 -10.35 -3.30 -8.30
C ASN A 236 -9.86 -1.84 -8.32
N MET A 237 -10.06 -1.14 -9.43
CA MET A 237 -9.79 0.30 -9.54
C MET A 237 -10.55 1.09 -8.47
N LYS A 238 -11.84 0.83 -8.30
CA LYS A 238 -12.66 1.44 -7.25
C LYS A 238 -12.08 1.25 -5.86
N PHE A 239 -11.64 0.04 -5.52
CA PHE A 239 -11.03 -0.24 -4.23
C PHE A 239 -9.79 0.63 -4.00
N ILE A 240 -8.91 0.76 -5.00
CA ILE A 240 -7.70 1.59 -4.92
C ILE A 240 -8.05 3.07 -4.78
N ALA A 241 -8.99 3.57 -5.60
CA ALA A 241 -9.48 4.94 -5.50
C ALA A 241 -10.05 5.25 -4.11
N ASP A 242 -10.80 4.32 -3.52
CA ASP A 242 -11.32 4.46 -2.16
C ASP A 242 -10.22 4.40 -1.09
N VAL A 243 -9.14 3.62 -1.30
CA VAL A 243 -7.96 3.59 -0.40
C VAL A 243 -7.27 4.94 -0.40
N TYR A 244 -7.04 5.53 -1.57
CA TYR A 244 -6.29 6.78 -1.71
C TYR A 244 -7.16 8.04 -1.71
N ASP A 245 -8.47 7.91 -1.59
CA ASP A 245 -9.43 9.04 -1.64
C ASP A 245 -9.30 9.84 -2.95
N LEU A 246 -9.23 9.10 -4.06
CA LEU A 246 -9.13 9.66 -5.41
C LEU A 246 -10.52 10.12 -5.91
N ILE A 247 -10.52 11.29 -6.54
CA ILE A 247 -11.69 11.98 -7.06
C ILE A 247 -11.51 12.30 -8.54
N VAL A 248 -12.64 12.51 -9.22
CA VAL A 248 -12.70 12.94 -10.61
C VAL A 248 -13.35 14.33 -10.63
N PRO A 249 -12.65 15.38 -11.05
CA PRO A 249 -13.27 16.68 -11.31
C PRO A 249 -14.41 16.53 -12.31
N GLU A 250 -15.53 17.24 -12.10
CA GLU A 250 -16.72 17.07 -12.94
C GLU A 250 -16.48 17.44 -14.41
N ASP A 251 -15.61 18.42 -14.66
CA ASP A 251 -15.19 18.84 -16.00
C ASP A 251 -14.28 17.80 -16.69
N GLU A 252 -13.59 16.95 -15.92
CA GLU A 252 -12.73 15.87 -16.43
C GLU A 252 -13.47 14.53 -16.58
N GLU A 253 -14.74 14.41 -16.19
CA GLU A 253 -15.49 13.14 -16.20
C GLU A 253 -15.41 12.41 -17.56
N LYS A 254 -15.52 13.15 -18.68
CA LYS A 254 -15.42 12.59 -20.03
C LYS A 254 -14.02 12.06 -20.34
N ARG A 255 -12.98 12.80 -19.93
CA ARG A 255 -11.58 12.39 -20.10
C ARG A 255 -11.31 11.12 -19.30
N THR A 256 -11.73 11.07 -18.04
CA THR A 256 -11.61 9.88 -17.21
C THR A 256 -12.31 8.67 -17.83
N ALA A 257 -13.49 8.84 -18.46
CA ALA A 257 -14.14 7.75 -19.19
C ALA A 257 -13.32 7.24 -20.38
N ILE A 258 -12.66 8.11 -21.13
CA ILE A 258 -11.77 7.74 -22.24
C ILE A 258 -10.56 6.97 -21.71
N ASP A 259 -9.91 7.47 -20.65
CA ASP A 259 -8.71 6.87 -20.11
C ASP A 259 -9.00 5.48 -19.51
N VAL A 260 -10.11 5.35 -18.75
CA VAL A 260 -10.54 4.06 -18.20
C VAL A 260 -10.94 3.08 -19.31
N ALA A 261 -11.65 3.53 -20.34
CA ALA A 261 -11.96 2.68 -21.50
C ALA A 261 -10.69 2.20 -22.22
N SER A 262 -9.69 3.07 -22.35
CA SER A 262 -8.40 2.76 -22.96
C SER A 262 -7.64 1.72 -22.15
N LEU A 263 -7.61 1.84 -20.81
CA LEU A 263 -7.02 0.83 -19.93
C LEU A 263 -7.70 -0.53 -20.04
N LEU A 264 -9.04 -0.55 -20.06
CA LEU A 264 -9.81 -1.79 -20.24
C LEU A 264 -9.52 -2.42 -21.60
N MET A 265 -9.44 -1.63 -22.66
CA MET A 265 -9.12 -2.13 -24.01
C MET A 265 -7.68 -2.67 -24.06
N MET A 266 -6.70 -1.92 -23.55
CA MET A 266 -5.30 -2.38 -23.49
C MET A 266 -5.14 -3.66 -22.67
N TYR A 267 -5.88 -3.80 -21.57
CA TYR A 267 -5.96 -5.05 -20.83
C TYR A 267 -6.46 -6.20 -21.72
N SER A 268 -7.57 -5.98 -22.44
CA SER A 268 -8.18 -7.00 -23.30
C SER A 268 -7.22 -7.40 -24.42
N CYS A 269 -6.64 -6.44 -25.14
CA CYS A 269 -5.67 -6.71 -26.20
C CYS A 269 -4.41 -7.42 -25.66
N GLY A 270 -3.93 -7.02 -24.48
CA GLY A 270 -2.76 -7.64 -23.85
C GLY A 270 -3.00 -9.08 -23.41
N LYS A 271 -4.23 -9.43 -23.04
CA LYS A 271 -4.59 -10.77 -22.57
C LYS A 271 -5.02 -11.72 -23.70
N TYR A 272 -5.81 -11.21 -24.64
CA TYR A 272 -6.46 -12.01 -25.69
C TYR A 272 -5.81 -11.86 -27.06
N GLY A 273 -4.85 -10.93 -27.20
CA GLY A 273 -4.36 -10.49 -28.50
C GLY A 273 -5.37 -9.58 -29.20
N MET A 274 -4.96 -9.04 -30.34
CA MET A 274 -5.83 -8.23 -31.18
C MET A 274 -5.46 -8.47 -32.63
N GLU A 275 -6.45 -8.77 -33.46
CA GLU A 275 -6.27 -8.81 -34.91
C GLU A 275 -6.34 -7.38 -35.48
N PRO A 276 -5.64 -7.09 -36.59
CA PRO A 276 -5.76 -5.80 -37.27
C PRO A 276 -7.22 -5.52 -37.64
N ILE A 277 -7.74 -4.37 -37.19
CA ILE A 277 -9.11 -3.93 -37.50
C ILE A 277 -9.13 -3.03 -38.76
N TYR A 278 -7.97 -2.55 -39.21
CA TYR A 278 -7.75 -1.81 -40.47
C TYR A 278 -6.35 -2.06 -41.02
#